data_AF-A0A9D6F5K6-F1
#
_entry.id   AF-A0A9D6F5K6-F1
#
_cell.length_a   1.000
_cell.length_b   1.000
_cell.length_c   1.000
_cell.angle_alpha   90.00
_cell.angle_beta   90.00
_cell.angle_gamma   90.00
#
_symmetry.space_group_name_H-M   'P 1'
#
loop_
_entity.id
_entity.type
_entity.pdbx_description
1 polymer ?
#
loop_
_entity_poly.entity_id
_entity_poly.type
_entity_poly.pdbx_seq_one_letter_code
_entity_poly.pdbx_strand_id
1 'polypeptide(L)'
;MKDLRKWLFVAGVLSIPSFLSGCGMGLATPVPVQPWVADQIKDRFESRNDHKVPILPAIPPGHRAYCEDPPDQQEILRTLPKVTRGIPYIYEEFRDEIGFTVEKLVDKVDPPRFFPLIGPAQLHHCHWKCTVYFNETLESSYPFPFRLKRRRAEVVYIDKDHLHIVVTGLDAQQSTFRAMTAVRP
;
A
#
# COMPACT_ATOMS: atom_id res chain seq x y z
N MET A 1 61.39 23.81 -19.29
CA MET A 1 61.11 24.37 -17.94
C MET A 1 59.95 25.35 -17.89
N LYS A 2 59.66 26.14 -18.94
CA LYS A 2 58.55 27.12 -18.94
C LYS A 2 57.16 26.45 -18.99
N ASP A 3 57.03 25.33 -19.69
CA ASP A 3 55.73 24.65 -19.83
C ASP A 3 55.34 23.83 -18.61
N LEU A 4 56.31 23.25 -17.90
CA LEU A 4 56.09 22.58 -16.61
C LEU A 4 55.54 23.56 -15.57
N ARG A 5 56.05 24.79 -15.57
CA ARG A 5 55.61 25.85 -14.64
C ARG A 5 54.18 26.29 -14.96
N LYS A 6 53.82 26.43 -16.24
CA LYS A 6 52.45 26.71 -16.67
C LYS A 6 51.49 25.59 -16.28
N TRP A 7 51.89 24.33 -16.44
CA TRP A 7 51.05 23.18 -16.10
C TRP A 7 50.81 23.07 -14.59
N LEU A 8 51.84 23.33 -13.77
CA LEU A 8 51.71 23.42 -12.32
C LEU A 8 50.79 24.57 -11.88
N PHE A 9 50.83 25.72 -12.56
CA PHE A 9 49.90 26.82 -12.28
C PHE A 9 48.45 26.48 -12.64
N VAL A 10 48.22 25.82 -13.79
CA VAL A 10 46.87 25.39 -14.19
C VAL A 10 46.32 24.31 -13.25
N ALA A 11 47.15 23.34 -12.85
CA ALA A 11 46.78 22.32 -11.88
C ALA A 11 46.51 22.92 -10.48
N GLY A 12 47.28 23.94 -10.09
CA GLY A 12 47.06 24.70 -8.86
C GLY A 12 45.72 25.45 -8.86
N VAL A 13 45.38 26.13 -9.96
CA VAL A 13 44.12 26.89 -10.05
C VAL A 13 42.89 25.98 -10.10
N LEU A 14 42.97 24.82 -10.77
CA LEU A 14 41.89 23.84 -10.81
C LEU A 14 41.64 23.10 -9.49
N SER A 15 42.60 23.12 -8.56
CA SER A 15 42.47 22.48 -7.24
C SER A 15 41.94 23.41 -6.14
N ILE A 16 41.86 24.73 -6.40
CA ILE A 16 41.35 25.73 -5.43
C ILE A 16 39.88 25.50 -5.02
N PRO A 17 38.93 25.10 -5.90
CA PRO A 17 37.55 24.84 -5.51
C PRO A 17 37.40 23.69 -4.50
N SER A 18 38.35 22.75 -4.51
CA SER A 18 38.36 21.57 -3.63
C SER A 18 38.84 21.87 -2.21
N PHE A 19 39.52 23.01 -1.99
CA PHE A 19 40.08 23.39 -0.69
C PHE A 19 39.28 24.49 0.03
N LEU A 20 38.42 25.23 -0.67
CA LEU A 20 37.61 26.31 -0.08
C LEU A 20 36.20 25.89 0.35
N SER A 21 35.72 24.72 -0.08
CA SER A 21 34.48 24.13 0.44
C SER A 21 34.83 23.18 1.57
N GLY A 22 34.52 23.57 2.82
CA GLY A 22 34.70 22.72 3.99
C GLY A 22 34.13 21.32 3.75
N CYS A 23 34.95 20.31 4.02
CA CYS A 23 34.71 18.89 3.77
C CYS A 23 34.66 18.50 2.27
N GLY A 24 35.70 17.80 1.81
CA GLY A 24 35.82 17.19 0.48
C GLY A 24 34.86 16.02 0.25
N MET A 25 33.57 16.27 0.40
CA MET A 25 32.49 15.29 0.33
C MET A 25 31.33 15.78 -0.57
N GLY A 26 31.54 16.84 -1.33
CA GLY A 26 30.50 17.59 -2.08
C GLY A 26 29.87 16.88 -3.29
N LEU A 27 30.31 15.67 -3.65
CA LEU A 27 29.71 14.83 -4.70
C LEU A 27 29.44 13.38 -4.28
N ALA A 28 29.92 12.98 -3.09
CA ALA A 28 29.82 11.61 -2.58
C ALA A 28 29.15 11.54 -1.20
N THR A 29 28.53 12.65 -0.76
CA THR A 29 27.56 12.60 0.34
C THR A 29 26.25 12.08 -0.23
N PRO A 30 25.68 10.98 0.30
CA PRO A 30 24.33 10.60 -0.07
C PRO A 30 23.44 11.81 0.22
N VAL A 31 22.81 12.36 -0.82
CA VAL A 31 21.85 13.46 -0.67
C VAL A 31 20.87 13.00 0.42
N PRO A 32 20.74 13.72 1.54
CA PRO A 32 19.88 13.29 2.62
C PRO A 32 18.46 13.19 2.07
N VAL A 33 17.98 11.96 1.95
CA VAL A 33 16.60 11.69 1.54
C VAL A 33 15.72 12.23 2.65
N GLN A 34 14.72 13.02 2.27
CA GLN A 34 13.82 13.60 3.27
C GLN A 34 13.06 12.48 3.99
N PRO A 35 12.82 12.57 5.32
CA PRO A 35 12.26 11.45 6.10
C PRO A 35 10.95 10.88 5.54
N TRP A 36 10.07 11.74 5.03
CA TRP A 36 8.78 11.33 4.46
C TRP A 36 8.93 10.50 3.17
N VAL A 37 10.05 10.61 2.45
CA VAL A 37 10.28 9.84 1.22
C VAL A 37 10.54 8.37 1.57
N ALA A 38 11.27 8.11 2.66
CA ALA A 38 11.48 6.74 3.15
C ALA A 38 10.15 6.08 3.54
N ASP A 39 9.29 6.82 4.25
CA ASP A 39 7.95 6.35 4.62
C ASP A 39 7.09 6.05 3.39
N GLN A 40 7.09 6.92 2.38
CA GLN A 40 6.37 6.68 1.12
C GLN A 40 6.88 5.45 0.35
N ILE A 41 8.19 5.23 0.35
CA ILE A 41 8.80 4.05 -0.29
C ILE A 41 8.36 2.79 0.45
N LYS A 42 8.44 2.80 1.79
CA LYS A 42 8.00 1.69 2.63
C LYS A 42 6.52 1.37 2.39
N ASP A 43 5.65 2.38 2.45
CA ASP A 43 4.22 2.24 2.19
C ASP A 43 3.95 1.57 0.83
N ARG A 44 4.71 1.95 -0.22
CA ARG A 44 4.56 1.37 -1.56
C ARG A 44 4.95 -0.11 -1.61
N PHE A 45 6.00 -0.50 -0.91
CA PHE A 45 6.44 -1.89 -0.89
C PHE A 45 5.46 -2.78 -0.13
N GLU A 46 4.95 -2.31 1.00
CA GLU A 46 4.04 -3.07 1.83
C GLU A 46 2.62 -3.13 1.24
N SER A 47 2.11 -2.02 0.68
CA SER A 47 0.76 -1.97 0.07
C SER A 47 0.63 -2.66 -1.29
N ARG A 48 1.74 -3.16 -1.85
CA ARG A 48 1.76 -3.73 -3.21
C ARG A 48 0.81 -4.92 -3.38
N ASN A 49 0.55 -5.67 -2.31
CA ASN A 49 -0.29 -6.87 -2.36
C ASN A 49 -1.72 -6.60 -1.88
N ASP A 50 -1.98 -5.50 -1.19
CA ASP A 50 -3.31 -5.17 -0.62
C ASP A 50 -4.40 -5.11 -1.71
N HIS A 51 -4.04 -4.59 -2.89
CA HIS A 51 -4.97 -4.45 -4.03
C HIS A 51 -4.97 -5.64 -5.00
N LYS A 52 -4.24 -6.71 -4.72
CA LYS A 52 -4.18 -7.87 -5.61
C LYS A 52 -5.17 -8.94 -5.17
N VAL A 53 -6.01 -9.35 -6.11
CA VAL A 53 -6.94 -10.47 -5.94
C VAL A 53 -6.14 -11.79 -6.07
N PRO A 54 -6.08 -12.64 -5.03
CA PRO A 54 -5.42 -13.92 -5.12
C PRO A 54 -6.25 -14.91 -5.96
N ILE A 55 -5.55 -15.77 -6.68
CA ILE A 55 -6.14 -16.86 -7.46
C ILE A 55 -5.91 -18.16 -6.69
N LEU A 56 -7.00 -18.75 -6.22
CA LEU A 56 -7.02 -19.98 -5.42
C LEU A 56 -7.35 -21.19 -6.29
N PRO A 57 -6.97 -22.41 -5.84
CA PRO A 57 -7.35 -23.65 -6.51
C PRO A 57 -8.87 -23.85 -6.53
N ALA A 58 -9.29 -24.82 -7.33
CA ALA A 58 -10.69 -25.20 -7.45
C ALA A 58 -11.27 -25.67 -6.12
N ILE A 59 -12.51 -25.24 -5.85
CA ILE A 59 -13.26 -25.67 -4.67
C ILE A 59 -13.58 -27.17 -4.83
N PRO A 60 -13.16 -28.03 -3.89
CA PRO A 60 -13.48 -29.45 -3.94
C PRO A 60 -15.00 -29.68 -3.94
N PRO A 61 -15.50 -30.70 -4.67
CA PRO A 61 -16.93 -31.00 -4.71
C PRO A 61 -17.45 -31.32 -3.30
N GLY A 62 -18.53 -30.64 -2.89
CA GLY A 62 -19.13 -30.80 -1.58
C GLY A 62 -18.52 -29.93 -0.47
N HIS A 63 -17.44 -29.21 -0.74
CA HIS A 63 -16.86 -28.25 0.20
C HIS A 63 -17.40 -26.83 -0.07
N ARG A 64 -17.60 -26.05 1.00
CA ARG A 64 -17.93 -24.63 0.90
C ARG A 64 -16.65 -23.85 1.19
N ALA A 65 -16.16 -23.07 0.22
CA ALA A 65 -15.08 -22.15 0.48
C ALA A 65 -15.60 -21.04 1.41
N TYR A 66 -14.92 -20.81 2.52
CA TYR A 66 -15.15 -19.68 3.42
C TYR A 66 -13.93 -18.77 3.36
N CYS A 67 -14.15 -17.46 3.36
CA CYS A 67 -13.06 -16.53 3.58
C CYS A 67 -12.70 -16.50 5.06
N GLU A 68 -11.59 -17.15 5.43
CA GLU A 68 -11.09 -17.22 6.81
C GLU A 68 -10.08 -16.12 7.13
N ASP A 69 -9.54 -15.44 6.11
CA ASP A 69 -8.49 -14.45 6.27
C ASP A 69 -9.10 -13.05 6.49
N PRO A 70 -9.11 -12.52 7.74
CA PRO A 70 -9.50 -11.15 7.99
C PRO A 70 -8.47 -10.16 7.43
N PRO A 71 -8.86 -8.91 7.15
CA PRO A 71 -7.92 -7.87 6.76
C PRO A 71 -6.89 -7.61 7.87
N ASP A 72 -5.63 -7.38 7.47
CA ASP A 72 -4.56 -7.09 8.40
C ASP A 72 -4.74 -5.69 9.04
N GLN A 73 -4.24 -5.51 10.26
CA GLN A 73 -4.33 -4.22 10.94
C GLN A 73 -3.63 -3.11 10.16
N GLN A 74 -2.50 -3.40 9.50
CA GLN A 74 -1.80 -2.40 8.70
C GLN A 74 -2.61 -2.00 7.47
N GLU A 75 -3.28 -2.96 6.84
CA GLU A 75 -4.17 -2.71 5.70
C GLU A 75 -5.36 -1.83 6.12
N ILE A 76 -5.96 -2.10 7.29
CA ILE A 76 -7.01 -1.25 7.85
C ILE A 76 -6.48 0.18 8.09
N LEU A 77 -5.27 0.33 8.62
CA LEU A 77 -4.67 1.65 8.85
C LEU A 77 -4.33 2.39 7.56
N ARG A 78 -3.93 1.68 6.50
CA ARG A 78 -3.63 2.27 5.17
C ARG A 78 -4.88 2.70 4.42
N THR A 79 -6.00 2.01 4.65
CA THR A 79 -7.30 2.30 4.04
C THR A 79 -8.05 3.44 4.75
N LEU A 80 -7.75 3.69 6.03
CA LEU A 80 -8.23 4.89 6.73
C LEU A 80 -7.77 6.17 6.01
N PRO A 81 -8.54 7.26 6.09
CA PRO A 81 -8.11 8.54 5.56
C PRO A 81 -6.82 8.97 6.24
N LYS A 82 -5.86 9.41 5.42
CA LYS A 82 -4.57 9.89 5.90
C LYS A 82 -4.78 11.12 6.77
N VAL A 83 -4.12 11.10 7.92
CA VAL A 83 -4.13 12.21 8.86
C VAL A 83 -3.36 13.37 8.25
N THR A 84 -3.94 14.58 8.31
CA THR A 84 -3.24 15.76 7.82
C THR A 84 -2.21 16.17 8.88
N ARG A 85 -0.99 15.65 8.75
CA ARG A 85 0.17 16.20 9.46
C ARG A 85 0.48 17.55 8.82
N GLY A 86 -0.19 18.59 9.29
CA GLY A 86 -0.12 19.94 8.72
C GLY A 86 1.28 20.57 8.84
N ILE A 87 1.32 21.89 8.91
CA ILE A 87 2.59 22.59 9.16
C ILE A 87 2.91 22.40 10.65
N PRO A 88 4.12 21.93 11.01
CA PRO A 88 4.48 21.74 12.39
C PRO A 88 4.20 22.98 13.23
N TYR A 89 3.71 22.79 14.45
CA TYR A 89 3.27 23.84 15.37
C TYR A 89 2.01 24.64 14.98
N ILE A 90 1.55 24.64 13.72
CA ILE A 90 0.36 25.40 13.31
C ILE A 90 -0.88 24.52 13.41
N TYR A 91 -0.83 23.32 12.86
CA TYR A 91 -1.95 22.39 12.88
C TYR A 91 -1.42 20.97 12.75
N GLU A 92 -1.52 20.22 13.84
CA GLU A 92 -1.11 18.83 13.90
C GLU A 92 -2.27 17.97 14.39
N GLU A 93 -2.55 16.91 13.65
CA GLU A 93 -3.54 15.91 14.00
C GLU A 93 -2.82 14.62 14.36
N PHE A 94 -3.21 14.02 15.49
CA PHE A 94 -2.70 12.73 15.95
C PHE A 94 -3.85 11.76 16.21
N ARG A 95 -3.59 10.47 15.97
CA ARG A 95 -4.49 9.38 16.33
C ARG A 95 -3.80 8.50 17.37
N ASP A 96 -4.29 8.56 18.60
CA ASP A 96 -3.76 7.81 19.73
C ASP A 96 -4.71 6.67 20.12
N GLU A 97 -4.18 5.65 20.80
CA GLU A 97 -4.97 4.55 21.40
C GLU A 97 -5.91 3.86 20.38
N ILE A 98 -5.34 3.35 19.28
CA ILE A 98 -6.12 2.73 18.21
C ILE A 98 -6.59 1.32 18.63
N GLY A 99 -7.90 1.08 18.53
CA GLY A 99 -8.53 -0.23 18.71
C GLY A 99 -9.33 -0.64 17.48
N PHE A 100 -9.41 -1.94 17.20
CA PHE A 100 -10.04 -2.48 16.00
C PHE A 100 -11.17 -3.45 16.36
N THR A 101 -12.24 -3.43 15.57
CA THR A 101 -13.29 -4.45 15.58
C THR A 101 -13.57 -4.83 14.13
N VAL A 102 -13.34 -6.10 13.79
CA VAL A 102 -13.43 -6.61 12.42
C VAL A 102 -14.61 -7.57 12.34
N GLU A 103 -15.58 -7.24 11.49
CA GLU A 103 -16.82 -7.98 11.30
C GLU A 103 -16.91 -8.44 9.84
N LYS A 104 -17.24 -9.71 9.61
CA LYS A 104 -17.47 -10.26 8.27
C LYS A 104 -18.93 -10.00 7.85
N LEU A 105 -19.13 -9.26 6.77
CA LEU A 105 -20.47 -8.91 6.28
C LEU A 105 -21.00 -9.90 5.24
N VAL A 106 -20.17 -10.30 4.29
CA VAL A 106 -20.59 -11.13 3.15
C VAL A 106 -19.54 -12.19 2.88
N ASP A 107 -20.03 -13.39 2.61
CA ASP A 107 -19.26 -14.55 2.18
C ASP A 107 -20.10 -15.31 1.17
N LYS A 108 -19.84 -15.09 -0.12
CA LYS A 108 -20.65 -15.69 -1.17
C LYS A 108 -19.81 -16.03 -2.39
N VAL A 109 -19.90 -17.28 -2.82
CA VAL A 109 -19.34 -17.74 -4.09
C VAL A 109 -20.36 -17.51 -5.21
N ASP A 110 -19.95 -16.78 -6.23
CA ASP A 110 -20.73 -16.56 -7.44
C ASP A 110 -20.66 -17.75 -8.40
N PRO A 111 -21.65 -17.93 -9.29
CA PRO A 111 -21.60 -18.99 -10.28
C PRO A 111 -20.39 -18.81 -11.22
N PRO A 112 -19.87 -19.90 -11.82
CA PRO A 112 -18.76 -19.86 -12.76
C PRO A 112 -18.95 -18.83 -13.87
N ARG A 113 -17.95 -17.98 -14.10
CA ARG A 113 -17.90 -17.01 -15.19
C ARG A 113 -16.55 -17.06 -15.89
N PHE A 114 -16.52 -16.55 -17.11
CA PHE A 114 -15.29 -16.42 -17.88
C PHE A 114 -14.59 -15.08 -17.58
N PHE A 115 -13.36 -15.13 -17.08
CA PHE A 115 -12.48 -13.98 -16.87
C PHE A 115 -11.36 -13.99 -17.92
N PRO A 116 -11.17 -12.94 -18.74
CA PRO A 116 -10.25 -12.98 -19.89
C PRO A 116 -8.79 -13.36 -19.58
N LEU A 117 -8.25 -12.99 -18.42
CA LEU A 117 -6.85 -13.26 -18.04
C LEU A 117 -6.63 -14.57 -17.29
N ILE A 118 -7.69 -15.18 -16.76
CA ILE A 118 -7.61 -16.33 -15.84
C ILE A 118 -8.30 -17.55 -16.45
N GLY A 119 -9.34 -17.34 -17.26
CA GLY A 119 -10.20 -18.38 -17.81
C GLY A 119 -11.49 -18.57 -16.99
N PRO A 120 -12.09 -19.77 -17.01
CA PRO A 120 -13.29 -20.06 -16.23
C PRO A 120 -12.97 -20.11 -14.73
N ALA A 121 -13.50 -19.14 -13.98
CA ALA A 121 -13.31 -19.01 -12.54
C ALA A 121 -14.63 -18.65 -11.83
N GLN A 122 -14.70 -18.94 -10.54
CA GLN A 122 -15.74 -18.49 -9.62
C GLN A 122 -15.18 -17.36 -8.78
N LEU A 123 -15.93 -16.26 -8.66
CA LEU A 123 -15.58 -15.16 -7.78
C LEU A 123 -16.15 -15.41 -6.39
N HIS A 124 -15.31 -15.32 -5.37
CA HIS A 124 -15.72 -15.39 -3.98
C HIS A 124 -15.72 -13.99 -3.38
N HIS A 125 -16.91 -13.46 -3.12
CA HIS A 125 -17.11 -12.14 -2.53
C HIS A 125 -16.96 -12.20 -1.02
N CYS A 126 -16.02 -11.40 -0.51
CA CYS A 126 -15.64 -11.39 0.91
C CYS A 126 -15.58 -9.94 1.39
N HIS A 127 -16.67 -9.46 1.97
CA HIS A 127 -16.77 -8.08 2.44
C HIS A 127 -16.57 -8.01 3.95
N TRP A 128 -15.64 -7.17 4.38
CA TRP A 128 -15.34 -6.94 5.78
C TRP A 128 -15.70 -5.50 6.17
N LYS A 129 -16.25 -5.36 7.36
CA LYS A 129 -16.50 -4.09 8.03
C LYS A 129 -15.54 -3.97 9.20
N CYS A 130 -14.63 -3.01 9.10
CA CYS A 130 -13.63 -2.73 10.10
C CYS A 130 -14.00 -1.43 10.81
N THR A 131 -14.35 -1.50 12.08
CA THR A 131 -14.59 -0.32 12.92
C THR A 131 -13.32 -0.01 13.71
N VAL A 132 -12.78 1.17 13.48
CA VAL A 132 -11.57 1.66 14.15
C VAL A 132 -11.96 2.71 15.17
N TYR A 133 -11.60 2.47 16.42
CA TYR A 133 -11.78 3.41 17.52
C TYR A 133 -10.45 4.08 17.83
N PHE A 134 -10.41 5.40 17.90
CA PHE A 134 -9.19 6.13 18.25
C PHE A 134 -9.50 7.44 18.96
N ASN A 135 -8.49 7.98 19.64
CA ASN A 135 -8.52 9.32 20.21
C ASN A 135 -7.83 10.29 19.23
N GLU A 136 -8.60 11.21 18.67
CA GLU A 136 -8.13 12.29 17.80
C GLU A 136 -7.64 13.45 18.67
N THR A 137 -6.33 13.72 18.64
CA THR A 137 -5.71 14.85 19.32
C THR A 137 -5.36 15.91 18.27
N LEU A 138 -6.05 17.04 18.31
CA LEU A 138 -5.73 18.23 17.51
C LEU A 138 -4.89 19.18 18.35
N GLU A 139 -3.71 19.52 17.87
CA GLU A 139 -2.76 20.40 18.54
C GLU A 139 -2.32 21.54 17.62
N SER A 140 -2.26 22.73 18.19
CA SER A 140 -1.66 23.92 17.58
C SER A 140 -0.91 24.66 18.66
N SER A 141 0.34 25.02 18.40
CA SER A 141 1.16 25.83 19.29
C SER A 141 1.24 27.29 18.85
N TYR A 142 0.94 27.59 17.59
CA TYR A 142 0.99 28.92 16.99
C TYR A 142 -0.30 29.23 16.21
N PRO A 143 -0.92 30.42 16.38
CA PRO A 143 -0.47 31.59 17.15
C PRO A 143 -0.79 31.52 18.66
N PHE A 144 -1.70 30.64 19.07
CA PHE A 144 -2.05 30.42 20.47
C PHE A 144 -2.10 28.92 20.74
N PRO A 145 -1.52 28.43 21.85
CA PRO A 145 -1.51 27.02 22.16
C PRO A 145 -2.93 26.53 22.46
N PHE A 146 -3.42 25.58 21.68
CA PHE A 146 -4.63 24.84 21.97
C PHE A 146 -4.43 23.35 21.72
N ARG A 147 -5.05 22.54 22.58
CA ARG A 147 -5.08 21.09 22.46
C ARG A 147 -6.49 20.57 22.70
N LEU A 148 -6.99 19.80 21.76
CA LEU A 148 -8.33 19.25 21.78
C LEU A 148 -8.26 17.74 21.57
N LYS A 149 -8.70 16.96 22.55
CA LYS A 149 -8.77 15.49 22.46
C LYS A 149 -10.23 15.06 22.32
N ARG A 150 -10.55 14.29 21.28
CA ARG A 150 -11.90 13.77 21.01
C ARG A 150 -11.83 12.28 20.70
N ARG A 151 -12.77 11.50 21.24
CA ARG A 151 -12.90 10.08 20.89
C ARG A 151 -13.72 9.95 19.61
N ARG A 152 -13.19 9.27 18.61
CA ARG A 152 -13.83 9.07 17.31
C ARG A 152 -13.87 7.59 16.96
N ALA A 153 -14.88 7.21 16.20
CA ALA A 153 -14.98 5.90 15.57
C ALA A 153 -15.11 6.11 14.06
N GLU A 154 -14.38 5.33 13.29
CA GLU A 154 -14.42 5.35 11.84
C GLU A 154 -14.64 3.93 11.31
N VAL A 155 -15.50 3.80 10.32
CA VAL A 155 -15.84 2.50 9.72
C VAL A 155 -15.25 2.44 8.32
N VAL A 156 -14.46 1.41 8.06
CA VAL A 156 -13.84 1.13 6.77
C VAL A 156 -14.41 -0.19 6.26
N TYR A 157 -14.79 -0.20 4.98
CA TYR A 157 -15.20 -1.42 4.29
C TYR A 157 -14.03 -1.88 3.41
N ILE A 158 -13.64 -3.15 3.56
CA ILE A 158 -12.53 -3.74 2.84
C ILE A 158 -13.02 -5.00 2.13
N ASP A 159 -12.73 -5.09 0.85
CA ASP A 159 -13.11 -6.22 0.00
C ASP A 159 -11.89 -7.12 -0.16
N LYS A 160 -12.04 -8.38 0.26
CA LYS A 160 -11.03 -9.44 0.16
C LYS A 160 -11.45 -10.52 -0.82
N ASP A 161 -11.91 -10.07 -1.98
CA ASP A 161 -12.38 -10.95 -3.03
C ASP A 161 -11.23 -11.81 -3.56
N HIS A 162 -11.54 -13.06 -3.88
CA HIS A 162 -10.59 -14.00 -4.47
C HIS A 162 -11.27 -14.87 -5.52
N LEU A 163 -10.46 -15.37 -6.45
CA LEU A 163 -10.95 -16.15 -7.59
C LEU A 163 -10.58 -17.61 -7.41
N HIS A 164 -11.57 -18.50 -7.48
CA HIS A 164 -11.36 -19.94 -7.56
C HIS A 164 -11.38 -20.39 -9.01
N ILE A 165 -10.32 -21.06 -9.43
CA ILE A 165 -10.29 -21.71 -10.76
C ILE A 165 -11.32 -22.84 -10.77
N VAL A 166 -12.17 -22.98 -11.79
CA VAL A 166 -13.21 -24.05 -11.78
C VAL A 166 -12.61 -25.42 -12.03
N VAL A 167 -11.59 -25.51 -12.88
CA VAL A 167 -10.97 -26.79 -13.27
C VAL A 167 -9.47 -26.67 -13.39
N THR A 168 -8.77 -27.67 -12.84
CA THR A 168 -7.33 -27.87 -12.99
C THR A 168 -7.05 -28.84 -14.14
N GLY A 169 -7.05 -28.35 -15.38
CA GLY A 169 -6.71 -29.14 -16.57
C GLY A 169 -7.10 -28.45 -17.87
N LEU A 170 -6.22 -28.40 -18.87
CA LEU A 170 -6.41 -27.63 -20.11
C LEU A 170 -7.63 -28.12 -20.92
N ASP A 171 -7.78 -29.42 -21.09
CA ASP A 171 -8.91 -30.01 -21.86
C ASP A 171 -10.25 -29.75 -21.19
N ALA A 172 -10.28 -29.79 -19.86
CA ALA A 172 -11.48 -29.55 -19.07
C ALA A 172 -11.81 -28.06 -18.95
N GLN A 173 -10.82 -27.17 -19.05
CA GLN A 173 -11.05 -25.73 -19.19
C GLN A 173 -11.67 -25.40 -20.55
N GLN A 174 -11.22 -26.03 -21.64
CA GLN A 174 -11.80 -25.82 -22.97
C GLN A 174 -13.25 -26.32 -23.04
N SER A 175 -13.56 -27.48 -22.46
CA SER A 175 -14.93 -28.02 -22.45
C SER A 175 -15.88 -27.15 -21.61
N THR A 176 -15.46 -26.70 -20.42
CA THR A 176 -16.24 -25.79 -19.59
C THR A 176 -16.45 -24.43 -20.26
N PHE A 177 -15.42 -23.88 -20.92
CA PHE A 177 -15.56 -22.65 -21.70
C PHE A 177 -16.57 -22.80 -22.85
N ARG A 178 -16.49 -23.90 -23.61
CA ARG A 178 -17.47 -24.20 -24.68
C ARG A 178 -18.89 -24.29 -24.11
N ALA A 179 -19.06 -24.98 -22.98
CA ALA A 179 -20.36 -25.09 -22.31
C ALA A 179 -20.91 -23.73 -21.85
N MET A 180 -20.07 -22.86 -21.28
CA MET A 180 -20.48 -21.51 -20.86
C MET A 180 -20.86 -20.61 -22.04
N THR A 181 -20.18 -20.78 -23.18
CA THR A 181 -20.39 -19.93 -24.37
C THR A 181 -21.57 -20.42 -25.22
N ALA A 182 -21.83 -21.73 -25.24
CA ALA A 182 -22.90 -22.36 -26.01
C ALA A 182 -24.32 -22.02 -25.52
N VAL A 183 -24.46 -21.45 -24.31
CA VAL A 183 -25.77 -21.13 -23.69
C VAL A 183 -26.32 -19.76 -24.15
N ARG A 184 -25.60 -19.00 -25.00
CA ARG A 184 -26.13 -17.76 -25.59
C ARG A 184 -26.77 -18.00 -26.97
N PRO A 185 -28.10 -17.81 -27.13
CA PRO A 185 -28.70 -17.61 -28.45
C PRO A 185 -28.32 -16.24 -29.04
#